data_AF-A0A2U3KZZ2-F1
#
_entry.id   AF-A0A2U3KZZ2-F1
#
_cell.length_a   1.000
_cell.length_b   1.000
_cell.length_c   1.000
_cell.angle_alpha   90.00
_cell.angle_beta   90.00
_cell.angle_gamma   90.00
#
_symmetry.space_group_name_H-M   'P 1'
#
loop_
_entity.id
_entity.type
_entity.pdbx_description
1 polymer ?
#
loop_
_entity_poly.entity_id
_entity_poly.type
_entity_poly.pdbx_seq_one_letter_code
_entity_poly.pdbx_strand_id
1 'polypeptide(L)'
;MPAVYFPNRQADWGNGVQVLVRTSVPPASMAGAVRKEMRSWNRRMMILQLDTVDNMLASSVTVPRFYMLLVAVFAGLALAVSSIGVYGTINYSVATRTQEIGIRMALGAERGDILAMILGQGMALTTWGLVIGLAGAWASTRVLESLLFGVRPGDAVAFASASGALALAILLACYVPARRATRIDPLEAVKHE
;
A
#
# COMPACT_ATOMS: atom_id res chain seq x y z
N MET A 1 10.50 5.59 -23.29
CA MET A 1 9.72 4.53 -23.94
C MET A 1 10.39 4.21 -25.28
N PRO A 2 10.77 2.96 -25.56
CA PRO A 2 11.26 2.59 -26.88
C PRO A 2 10.08 2.68 -27.87
N ALA A 3 10.17 3.60 -28.82
CA ALA A 3 9.21 3.72 -29.91
C ALA A 3 9.82 3.05 -31.13
N VAL A 4 9.18 2.00 -31.63
CA VAL A 4 9.58 1.35 -32.88
C VAL A 4 8.95 2.14 -34.03
N TYR A 5 9.78 2.72 -34.89
CA TYR A 5 9.33 3.41 -36.09
C TYR A 5 8.96 2.39 -37.15
N PHE A 6 7.68 2.35 -37.55
CA PHE A 6 7.24 1.58 -38.70
C PHE A 6 7.04 2.51 -39.90
N PRO A 7 7.73 2.28 -41.04
CA PRO A 7 7.57 3.08 -42.24
C PRO A 7 6.13 3.02 -42.74
N ASN A 8 5.57 4.18 -43.13
CA ASN A 8 4.16 4.32 -43.49
C ASN A 8 3.72 3.55 -44.77
N ARG A 9 4.60 2.71 -45.34
CA ARG A 9 4.35 1.89 -46.54
C ARG A 9 4.31 0.39 -46.25
N GLN A 10 4.72 -0.05 -45.06
CA GLN A 10 4.88 -1.48 -44.74
C GLN A 10 3.79 -2.05 -43.84
N ALA A 11 3.02 -1.22 -43.12
CA ALA A 11 1.99 -1.72 -42.21
C ALA A 11 0.60 -1.55 -42.82
N ASP A 12 -0.16 -2.65 -42.84
CA ASP A 12 -1.55 -2.68 -43.23
C ASP A 12 -2.38 -2.07 -42.09
N TRP A 13 -2.48 -0.73 -42.01
CA TRP A 13 -3.26 -0.05 -40.96
C TRP A 13 -4.75 -0.22 -41.22
N GLY A 14 -5.26 -1.40 -40.87
CA GLY A 14 -6.65 -1.75 -41.02
C GLY A 14 -7.63 -0.80 -40.31
N ASN A 15 -7.22 0.09 -39.37
CA ASN A 15 -8.15 0.97 -38.66
C ASN A 15 -7.55 2.24 -37.98
N GLY A 16 -6.41 2.80 -38.41
CA GLY A 16 -5.97 4.11 -37.91
C GLY A 16 -4.46 4.34 -37.95
N VAL A 17 -4.06 5.53 -38.43
CA VAL A 17 -2.66 5.97 -38.44
C VAL A 17 -2.42 6.86 -37.23
N GLN A 18 -1.49 6.48 -36.35
CA GLN A 18 -1.07 7.30 -35.23
C GLN A 18 0.19 8.09 -35.62
N VAL A 19 0.10 9.42 -35.60
CA VAL A 19 1.22 10.30 -35.97
C VAL A 19 1.69 11.04 -34.74
N LEU A 20 2.98 10.86 -34.39
CA LEU A 20 3.63 11.61 -33.32
C LEU A 20 4.42 12.78 -33.92
N VAL A 21 4.04 14.01 -33.58
CA VAL A 21 4.70 15.21 -34.08
C VAL A 21 5.47 15.88 -32.95
N ARG A 22 6.78 16.07 -33.13
CA ARG A 22 7.61 16.88 -32.23
C ARG A 22 7.60 18.33 -32.71
N THR A 23 7.30 19.26 -31.81
CA THR A 23 7.26 20.70 -32.07
C THR A 23 8.05 21.47 -31.01
N SER A 24 8.68 22.58 -31.40
CA SER A 24 9.34 23.54 -30.50
C SER A 24 8.41 24.65 -30.01
N VAL A 25 7.22 24.76 -30.61
CA VAL A 25 6.16 25.73 -30.31
C VAL A 25 5.07 25.03 -29.49
N PRO A 26 4.29 25.73 -28.62
CA PRO A 26 3.23 25.11 -27.83
C PRO A 26 2.38 24.10 -28.63
N PRO A 27 2.28 22.84 -28.18
CA PRO A 27 1.61 21.78 -28.95
C PRO A 27 0.16 22.11 -29.34
N ALA A 28 -0.55 22.82 -28.46
CA ALA A 28 -1.92 23.26 -28.69
C ALA A 28 -2.04 24.25 -29.87
N SER A 29 -1.04 25.10 -30.12
CA SER A 29 -1.06 26.03 -31.25
C SER A 29 -0.70 25.37 -32.59
N MET A 30 -0.04 24.21 -32.55
CA MET A 30 0.31 23.44 -33.76
C MET A 30 -0.87 22.59 -34.27
N ALA A 31 -1.89 22.37 -33.44
CA ALA A 31 -3.07 21.56 -33.75
C ALA A 31 -3.79 21.99 -35.04
N GLY A 32 -3.96 23.30 -35.23
CA GLY A 32 -4.60 23.87 -36.42
C GLY A 32 -3.80 23.65 -37.71
N ALA A 33 -2.48 23.81 -37.64
CA ALA A 33 -1.58 23.62 -38.78
C ALA A 33 -1.52 22.14 -39.21
N VAL A 34 -1.40 21.22 -38.26
CA VAL A 34 -1.41 19.77 -38.52
C VAL A 34 -2.74 19.33 -39.12
N ARG A 35 -3.87 19.82 -38.59
CA ARG A 35 -5.21 19.50 -39.12
C ARG A 35 -5.39 19.97 -40.56
N LYS A 36 -4.85 21.14 -40.90
CA LYS A 36 -4.91 21.69 -42.26
C LYS A 36 -4.10 20.84 -43.25
N GLU A 37 -2.90 20.43 -42.85
CA GLU A 37 -2.00 19.64 -43.71
C GLU A 37 -2.44 18.19 -43.87
N MET A 38 -3.00 17.56 -42.82
CA MET A 38 -3.58 16.23 -42.96
C MET A 38 -4.82 16.22 -43.86
N ARG A 39 -5.64 17.29 -43.81
CA ARG A 39 -6.80 17.44 -44.70
C ARG A 39 -6.42 17.71 -46.16
N SER A 40 -5.28 18.36 -46.44
CA SER A 40 -4.80 18.59 -47.80
C SER A 40 -4.32 17.28 -48.44
N TRP A 41 -3.70 16.40 -47.65
CA TRP A 41 -3.23 15.11 -48.13
C TRP A 41 -4.34 14.08 -48.34
N ASN A 42 -5.32 13.96 -47.42
CA ASN A 42 -6.45 13.05 -47.60
C ASN A 42 -7.73 13.56 -46.90
N ARG A 43 -8.69 14.08 -47.69
CA ARG A 43 -9.98 14.58 -47.18
C ARG A 43 -10.85 13.54 -46.47
N ARG A 44 -10.62 12.24 -46.68
CA ARG A 44 -11.37 11.16 -46.01
C ARG A 44 -10.79 10.77 -44.65
N MET A 45 -9.60 11.25 -44.27
CA MET A 45 -9.04 10.97 -42.95
C MET A 45 -9.75 11.78 -41.87
N MET A 46 -10.51 11.08 -41.02
CA MET A 46 -11.12 11.65 -39.83
C MET A 46 -10.08 11.65 -38.71
N ILE A 47 -9.66 12.84 -38.28
CA ILE A 47 -8.81 12.98 -37.08
C ILE A 47 -9.68 12.63 -35.87
N LEU A 48 -9.50 11.42 -35.35
CA LEU A 48 -10.29 10.87 -34.23
C LEU A 48 -9.92 11.52 -32.90
N GLN A 49 -8.63 11.79 -32.66
CA GLN A 49 -8.17 12.41 -31.42
C GLN A 49 -6.85 13.14 -31.68
N LEU A 50 -6.76 14.38 -31.18
CA LEU A 50 -5.55 15.20 -31.25
C LEU A 50 -5.23 15.66 -29.83
N ASP A 51 -4.30 14.96 -29.18
CA ASP A 51 -3.90 15.23 -27.81
C ASP A 51 -2.41 15.52 -27.73
N THR A 52 -2.03 16.31 -26.73
CA THR A 52 -0.62 16.52 -26.41
C THR A 52 -0.11 15.30 -25.65
N VAL A 53 1.19 14.99 -25.80
CA VAL A 53 1.81 13.89 -25.04
C VAL A 53 1.66 14.16 -23.53
N ASP A 54 1.72 15.42 -23.10
CA ASP A 54 1.49 15.83 -21.71
C ASP A 54 0.07 15.52 -21.22
N ASN A 55 -0.96 15.74 -22.04
CA ASN A 55 -2.34 15.39 -21.71
C ASN A 55 -2.58 13.87 -21.74
N MET A 56 -1.93 13.14 -22.66
CA MET A 56 -1.97 11.67 -22.66
C MET A 56 -1.31 11.10 -21.40
N LEU A 57 -0.20 11.69 -20.95
CA LEU A 57 0.46 11.33 -19.69
C LEU A 57 -0.42 11.69 -18.49
N ALA A 58 -1.01 12.89 -18.46
CA ALA A 58 -1.88 13.32 -17.36
C ALA A 58 -3.13 12.43 -17.24
N SER A 59 -3.79 12.11 -18.35
CA SER A 59 -4.96 11.22 -18.39
C SER A 59 -4.62 9.76 -18.06
N SER A 60 -3.40 9.31 -18.36
CA SER A 60 -2.92 7.97 -17.99
C SER A 60 -2.68 7.79 -16.48
N VAL A 61 -2.55 8.89 -15.71
CA VAL A 61 -2.27 8.83 -14.26
C VAL A 61 -3.53 9.04 -13.40
N THR A 62 -4.60 9.62 -13.96
CA THR A 62 -5.83 9.93 -13.20
C THR A 62 -6.55 8.68 -12.70
N VAL A 63 -6.69 7.65 -13.53
CA VAL A 63 -7.38 6.39 -13.15
C VAL A 63 -6.57 5.58 -12.11
N PRO A 64 -5.25 5.35 -12.27
CA PRO A 64 -4.43 4.70 -11.24
C PRO A 64 -4.46 5.40 -9.87
N ARG A 65 -4.52 6.73 -9.85
CA ARG A 65 -4.56 7.51 -8.59
C ARG A 65 -5.80 7.24 -7.76
N PHE A 66 -6.97 7.11 -8.39
CA PHE A 66 -8.21 6.83 -7.69
C PHE A 66 -8.17 5.45 -6.99
N TYR A 67 -7.73 4.41 -7.71
CA TYR A 67 -7.55 3.08 -7.12
C TYR A 67 -6.52 3.08 -5.99
N MET A 68 -5.40 3.79 -6.14
CA MET A 68 -4.39 3.90 -5.10
C MET A 68 -4.95 4.56 -3.83
N LEU A 69 -5.78 5.60 -3.97
CA LEU A 69 -6.42 6.27 -2.84
C LEU A 69 -7.43 5.33 -2.14
N LEU A 70 -8.24 4.60 -2.91
CA LEU A 70 -9.18 3.62 -2.36
C LEU A 70 -8.45 2.52 -1.58
N VAL A 71 -7.37 1.97 -2.15
CA VAL A 71 -6.51 0.97 -1.47
C VAL A 71 -5.87 1.56 -0.21
N ALA A 72 -5.41 2.81 -0.25
CA ALA A 72 -4.84 3.48 0.92
C ALA A 72 -5.88 3.64 2.06
N VAL A 73 -7.13 3.99 1.73
CA VAL A 73 -8.22 4.08 2.72
C VAL A 73 -8.53 2.70 3.30
N PHE A 74 -8.66 1.66 2.48
CA PHE A 74 -8.89 0.30 2.97
C PHE A 74 -7.74 -0.22 3.83
N ALA A 75 -6.49 0.05 3.44
CA ALA A 75 -5.32 -0.29 4.23
C ALA A 75 -5.33 0.44 5.59
N GLY A 76 -5.70 1.72 5.62
CA GLY A 76 -5.87 2.49 6.85
C GLY A 76 -6.96 1.92 7.77
N LEU A 77 -8.10 1.52 7.21
CA LEU A 77 -9.17 0.87 7.98
C LEU A 77 -8.74 -0.51 8.50
N ALA A 78 -8.08 -1.32 7.68
CA ALA A 78 -7.56 -2.62 8.09
C ALA A 78 -6.53 -2.47 9.23
N LEU A 79 -5.65 -1.47 9.15
CA LEU A 79 -4.71 -1.10 10.21
C LEU A 79 -5.43 -0.73 11.51
N ALA A 80 -6.47 0.09 11.43
CA ALA A 80 -7.25 0.48 12.60
C ALA A 80 -7.94 -0.73 13.25
N VAL A 81 -8.61 -1.58 12.46
CA VAL A 81 -9.28 -2.80 12.94
C VAL A 81 -8.28 -3.77 13.56
N SER A 82 -7.15 -3.99 12.90
CA SER A 82 -6.07 -4.84 13.41
C SER A 82 -5.52 -4.30 14.74
N SER A 83 -5.27 -2.99 14.82
CA SER A 83 -4.76 -2.35 16.05
C SER A 83 -5.74 -2.48 17.21
N ILE A 84 -7.04 -2.29 16.96
CA ILE A 84 -8.09 -2.47 17.97
C ILE A 84 -8.15 -3.93 18.42
N GLY A 85 -8.07 -4.87 17.48
CA GLY A 85 -8.06 -6.31 17.76
C GLY A 85 -6.88 -6.70 18.66
N VAL A 86 -5.66 -6.27 18.32
CA VAL A 86 -4.46 -6.55 19.12
C VAL A 86 -4.54 -5.86 20.50
N TYR A 87 -4.99 -4.61 20.56
CA TYR A 87 -5.23 -3.95 21.84
C TYR A 87 -6.19 -4.76 22.71
N GLY A 88 -7.31 -5.22 22.15
CA GLY A 88 -8.32 -6.02 22.85
C GLY A 88 -7.76 -7.35 23.35
N THR A 89 -7.03 -8.10 22.52
CA THR A 89 -6.44 -9.39 22.91
C THR A 89 -5.38 -9.24 23.99
N ILE A 90 -4.49 -8.24 23.88
CA ILE A 90 -3.46 -7.98 24.87
C ILE A 90 -4.07 -7.48 26.18
N ASN A 91 -5.03 -6.55 26.12
CA ASN A 91 -5.70 -6.04 27.31
C ASN A 91 -6.47 -7.14 28.05
N TYR A 92 -7.11 -8.06 27.31
CA TYR A 92 -7.75 -9.23 27.90
C TYR A 92 -6.73 -10.17 28.56
N SER A 93 -5.63 -10.50 27.87
CA SER A 93 -4.54 -11.33 28.43
C SER A 93 -3.97 -10.75 29.72
N VAL A 94 -3.75 -9.43 29.77
CA VAL A 94 -3.29 -8.72 30.99
C VAL A 94 -4.32 -8.85 32.11
N ALA A 95 -5.61 -8.62 31.82
CA ALA A 95 -6.66 -8.71 32.82
C ALA A 95 -6.75 -10.12 33.44
N THR A 96 -6.65 -11.18 32.64
CA THR A 96 -6.67 -12.57 33.12
C THR A 96 -5.42 -12.95 33.91
N ARG A 97 -4.27 -12.30 33.63
CA ARG A 97 -2.97 -12.58 34.29
C ARG A 97 -2.60 -11.57 35.38
N THR A 98 -3.53 -10.71 35.81
CA THR A 98 -3.26 -9.65 36.78
C THR A 98 -2.64 -10.19 38.08
N GLN A 99 -3.09 -11.35 38.55
CA GLN A 99 -2.57 -12.00 39.76
C GLN A 99 -1.12 -12.50 39.57
N GLU A 100 -0.79 -13.14 38.44
CA GLU A 100 0.58 -13.56 38.12
C GLU A 100 1.53 -12.36 38.04
N ILE A 101 1.06 -11.27 37.42
CA ILE A 101 1.82 -10.02 37.28
C ILE A 101 2.04 -9.38 38.66
N GLY A 102 1.02 -9.35 39.51
CA GLY A 102 1.10 -8.86 40.89
C GLY A 102 2.10 -9.65 41.75
N ILE A 103 2.07 -10.98 41.67
CA ILE A 103 3.03 -11.85 42.37
C ILE A 103 4.46 -11.61 41.87
N ARG A 104 4.68 -11.50 40.55
CA ARG A 104 6.00 -11.18 39.99
C ARG A 104 6.52 -9.82 40.46
N MET A 105 5.66 -8.80 40.52
CA MET A 105 6.06 -7.49 41.06
C MET A 105 6.39 -7.56 42.56
N ALA A 106 5.62 -8.31 43.34
CA ALA A 106 5.88 -8.50 44.77
C ALA A 106 7.20 -9.26 45.02
N LEU A 107 7.61 -10.14 44.11
CA LEU A 107 8.90 -10.82 44.11
C LEU A 107 10.07 -9.95 43.60
N GLY A 108 9.81 -8.69 43.23
CA GLY A 108 10.83 -7.72 42.83
C GLY A 108 11.07 -7.58 41.34
N ALA A 109 10.20 -8.12 40.47
CA ALA A 109 10.31 -7.91 39.03
C ALA A 109 10.17 -6.42 38.68
N GLU A 110 11.06 -5.92 37.81
CA GLU A 110 11.03 -4.52 37.42
C GLU A 110 9.87 -4.27 36.43
N ARG A 111 9.33 -3.04 36.42
CA ARG A 111 8.28 -2.64 35.45
C ARG A 111 8.72 -2.88 33.99
N GLY A 112 10.02 -2.82 33.71
CA GLY A 112 10.61 -3.14 32.41
C GLY A 112 10.39 -4.58 31.98
N ASP A 113 10.47 -5.54 32.90
CA ASP A 113 10.30 -6.98 32.59
C ASP A 113 8.86 -7.29 32.18
N ILE A 114 7.89 -6.67 32.84
CA ILE A 114 6.46 -6.80 32.52
C ILE A 114 6.18 -6.15 31.17
N LEU A 115 6.75 -4.97 30.93
CA LEU A 115 6.59 -4.28 29.65
C LEU A 115 7.16 -5.12 28.50
N ALA A 116 8.38 -5.65 28.64
CA ALA A 116 9.04 -6.48 27.64
C ALA A 116 8.28 -7.78 27.36
N MET A 117 7.72 -8.41 28.39
CA MET A 117 6.92 -9.61 28.26
C MET A 117 5.64 -9.36 27.46
N ILE A 118 4.91 -8.28 27.75
CA ILE A 118 3.65 -7.94 27.05
C ILE A 118 3.93 -7.51 25.61
N LEU A 119 4.95 -6.67 25.41
CA LEU A 119 5.39 -6.27 24.07
C LEU A 119 5.86 -7.49 23.27
N GLY A 120 6.58 -8.43 23.89
CA GLY A 120 7.02 -9.67 23.27
C GLY A 120 5.84 -10.53 22.77
N GLN A 121 4.76 -10.64 23.55
CA GLN A 121 3.54 -11.34 23.11
C GLN A 121 2.90 -10.66 21.90
N GLY A 122 2.75 -9.33 21.94
CA GLY A 122 2.20 -8.56 20.83
C GLY A 122 3.06 -8.65 19.56
N MET A 123 4.38 -8.59 19.73
CA MET A 123 5.34 -8.71 18.63
C MET A 123 5.39 -10.12 18.05
N ALA A 124 5.27 -11.16 18.86
CA ALA A 124 5.19 -12.55 18.38
C ALA A 124 3.96 -12.76 17.48
N LEU A 125 2.79 -12.25 17.91
CA LEU A 125 1.57 -12.30 17.10
C LEU A 125 1.73 -11.52 15.79
N THR A 126 2.38 -10.35 15.87
CA THR A 126 2.70 -9.50 14.71
C THR A 126 3.61 -10.22 13.72
N THR A 127 4.67 -10.87 14.19
CA THR A 127 5.60 -11.62 13.33
C THR A 127 4.92 -12.76 12.59
N TRP A 128 4.05 -13.53 13.28
CA TRP A 128 3.28 -14.59 12.62
C TRP A 128 2.30 -14.02 11.58
N GLY A 129 1.59 -12.94 11.93
CA GLY A 129 0.71 -12.24 11.00
C GLY A 129 1.45 -11.72 9.76
N LEU A 130 2.65 -11.14 9.95
CA LEU A 130 3.49 -10.65 8.85
C LEU A 130 3.97 -11.80 7.96
N VAL A 131 4.46 -12.90 8.52
CA VAL A 131 4.93 -14.06 7.74
C VAL A 131 3.80 -14.62 6.87
N ILE A 132 2.62 -14.84 7.47
CA ILE A 132 1.45 -15.36 6.76
C ILE A 132 0.98 -14.37 5.70
N GLY A 133 0.88 -13.08 6.05
CA GLY A 133 0.45 -12.02 5.14
C GLY A 133 1.39 -11.84 3.95
N LEU A 134 2.71 -11.84 4.19
CA LEU A 134 3.73 -11.75 3.14
C LEU A 134 3.71 -12.96 2.21
N ALA A 135 3.56 -14.17 2.76
CA ALA A 135 3.42 -15.39 1.96
C ALA A 135 2.17 -15.33 1.06
N GLY A 136 1.03 -14.92 1.62
CA GLY A 136 -0.23 -14.78 0.87
C GLY A 136 -0.18 -13.68 -0.20
N ALA A 137 0.46 -12.55 0.10
CA ALA A 137 0.64 -11.46 -0.85
C ALA A 137 1.60 -11.86 -1.99
N TRP A 138 2.68 -12.56 -1.69
CA TRP A 138 3.60 -13.08 -2.69
C TRP A 138 2.93 -14.10 -3.61
N ALA A 139 2.15 -15.03 -3.05
CA ALA A 139 1.37 -16.00 -3.82
C ALA A 139 0.35 -15.32 -4.74
N SER A 140 -0.39 -14.33 -4.22
CA SER A 140 -1.36 -13.56 -5.00
C SER A 140 -0.69 -12.81 -6.16
N THR A 141 0.49 -12.23 -5.91
CA THR A 141 1.26 -11.51 -6.93
C THR A 141 1.65 -12.46 -8.08
N ARG A 142 2.06 -13.69 -7.77
CA ARG A 142 2.40 -14.71 -8.79
C ARG A 142 1.22 -15.08 -9.66
N VAL A 143 0.02 -15.18 -9.09
CA VAL A 143 -1.21 -15.47 -9.87
C VAL A 143 -1.58 -14.27 -10.75
N LEU A 144 -1.40 -13.04 -10.28
CA LEU A 144 -1.67 -11.85 -11.08
C LEU A 144 -0.68 -11.69 -12.23
N GLU A 145 0.60 -12.02 -12.01
CA GLU A 145 1.63 -12.03 -13.05
C GLU A 145 1.28 -12.99 -14.20
N SER A 146 0.68 -14.16 -13.90
CA SER A 146 0.27 -15.09 -14.95
C SER A 146 -0.96 -14.64 -15.75
N LEU A 147 -1.70 -13.63 -15.26
CA LEU A 147 -2.92 -13.13 -15.88
C LEU A 147 -2.73 -11.76 -16.56
N LEU A 148 -1.82 -10.92 -16.10
CA LEU A 148 -1.60 -9.56 -16.60
C LEU A 148 -0.14 -9.31 -17.01
N PHE A 149 0.05 -8.88 -18.26
CA PHE A 149 1.33 -8.38 -18.74
C PHE A 149 1.75 -7.09 -18.01
N GLY A 150 2.94 -7.10 -17.40
CA GLY A 150 3.58 -5.91 -16.83
C GLY A 150 3.52 -5.78 -15.31
N VAL A 151 2.91 -6.73 -14.58
CA VAL A 151 3.03 -6.80 -13.12
C VAL A 151 4.40 -7.37 -12.78
N ARG A 152 5.34 -6.51 -12.37
CA ARG A 152 6.65 -6.97 -11.89
C ARG A 152 6.51 -7.55 -10.48
N PRO A 153 6.89 -8.81 -10.24
CA PRO A 153 6.87 -9.37 -8.90
C PRO A 153 7.97 -8.70 -8.05
N GLY A 154 7.57 -8.13 -6.90
CA GLY A 154 8.52 -7.75 -5.85
C GLY A 154 8.97 -6.30 -5.88
N ASP A 155 8.05 -5.37 -5.65
CA ASP A 155 8.45 -4.08 -5.09
C ASP A 155 8.83 -4.30 -3.61
N ALA A 156 10.09 -4.66 -3.37
CA ALA A 156 10.63 -4.91 -2.04
C ALA A 156 10.45 -3.70 -1.11
N VAL A 157 10.43 -2.48 -1.67
CA VAL A 157 10.20 -1.25 -0.92
C VAL A 157 8.76 -1.18 -0.45
N ALA A 158 7.78 -1.53 -1.30
CA ALA A 158 6.37 -1.60 -0.91
C ALA A 158 6.13 -2.65 0.21
N PHE A 159 6.70 -3.85 0.07
CA PHE A 159 6.58 -4.89 1.10
C PHE A 159 7.25 -4.48 2.43
N ALA A 160 8.46 -3.91 2.37
CA ALA A 160 9.19 -3.47 3.55
C ALA A 160 8.47 -2.31 4.26
N SER A 161 8.01 -1.31 3.50
CA SER A 161 7.29 -0.16 4.05
C SER A 161 5.95 -0.55 4.67
N ALA A 162 5.17 -1.42 4.02
CA ALA A 162 3.90 -1.93 4.57
C ALA A 162 4.14 -2.75 5.85
N SER A 163 5.14 -3.63 5.85
CA SER A 163 5.50 -4.43 7.03
C SER A 163 5.96 -3.56 8.19
N GLY A 164 6.79 -2.55 7.90
CA GLY A 164 7.25 -1.57 8.90
C GLY A 164 6.10 -0.73 9.47
N ALA A 165 5.19 -0.26 8.63
CA ALA A 165 4.01 0.49 9.05
C ALA A 165 3.08 -0.35 9.94
N LEU A 166 2.83 -1.61 9.57
CA LEU A 166 2.06 -2.56 10.38
C LEU A 166 2.73 -2.83 11.74
N ALA A 167 4.03 -3.12 11.74
CA ALA A 167 4.78 -3.38 12.97
C ALA A 167 4.75 -2.18 13.91
N LEU A 168 4.93 -0.97 13.37
CA LEU A 168 4.89 0.27 14.15
C LEU A 168 3.49 0.56 14.71
N ALA A 169 2.44 0.36 13.91
CA ALA A 169 1.06 0.53 14.36
C ALA A 169 0.71 -0.43 15.51
N ILE A 170 1.10 -1.71 15.38
CA ILE A 170 0.83 -2.70 16.41
C ILE A 170 1.67 -2.45 17.67
N LEU A 171 2.93 -2.04 17.52
CA LEU A 171 3.77 -1.67 18.66
C LEU A 171 3.17 -0.51 19.45
N LEU A 172 2.65 0.51 18.76
CA LEU A 172 1.93 1.62 19.39
C LEU A 172 0.62 1.15 20.07
N ALA A 173 -0.13 0.25 19.43
CA ALA A 173 -1.36 -0.31 20.00
C ALA A 173 -1.08 -1.13 21.28
N CYS A 174 0.00 -1.91 21.30
CA CYS A 174 0.44 -2.72 22.44
C CYS A 174 1.04 -1.90 23.58
N TYR A 175 1.60 -0.72 23.29
CA TYR A 175 2.27 0.11 24.29
C TYR A 175 1.31 0.62 25.37
N VAL A 176 0.08 0.99 25.00
CA VAL A 176 -0.93 1.50 25.94
C VAL A 176 -1.33 0.46 27.02
N PRO A 177 -1.76 -0.77 26.67
CA PRO A 177 -2.11 -1.78 27.66
C PRO A 177 -0.88 -2.27 28.43
N ALA A 178 0.29 -2.37 27.79
CA ALA A 178 1.54 -2.72 28.48
C ALA A 178 1.89 -1.70 29.56
N ARG A 179 1.79 -0.40 29.25
CA ARG A 179 2.01 0.67 30.23
C ARG A 179 0.96 0.66 31.35
N ARG A 180 -0.31 0.37 31.04
CA ARG A 180 -1.35 0.18 32.05
C ARG A 180 -1.01 -0.95 33.02
N ALA A 181 -0.53 -2.09 32.53
CA ALA A 181 -0.13 -3.23 33.37
C ALA A 181 0.97 -2.86 34.39
N THR A 182 1.95 -2.05 33.99
CA THR A 182 3.04 -1.61 34.89
C THR A 182 2.60 -0.65 36.01
N ARG A 183 1.37 -0.12 35.93
CA ARG A 183 0.79 0.80 36.92
C ARG A 183 -0.17 0.12 37.89
N ILE A 184 -0.40 -1.18 37.74
CA ILE A 184 -1.23 -1.95 38.68
C ILE A 184 -0.49 -1.99 40.01
N ASP A 185 -1.15 -1.54 41.08
CA ASP A 185 -0.54 -1.49 42.41
C ASP A 185 -0.56 -2.91 43.01
N PRO A 186 0.60 -3.51 43.35
CA PRO A 186 0.65 -4.89 43.86
C PRO A 186 -0.16 -5.11 45.14
N LEU A 187 -0.41 -4.04 45.91
CA LEU A 187 -1.22 -4.06 47.12
C LEU A 187 -2.74 -4.14 46.84
N GLU A 188 -3.23 -3.65 45.70
CA GLU A 188 -4.63 -3.85 45.29
C GLU A 188 -4.87 -5.26 44.73
N ALA A 189 -3.87 -5.84 44.06
CA ALA A 189 -3.97 -7.19 43.48
C ALA A 189 -4.13 -8.33 44.51
N VAL A 190 -3.71 -8.10 45.77
CA VAL A 190 -3.84 -9.07 46.87
C VAL A 190 -5.09 -8.80 47.73
N LYS A 191 -5.71 -7.62 47.62
CA LYS A 191 -6.82 -7.17 48.49
C LYS A 191 -8.22 -7.55 47.98
N HIS A 192 -8.32 -8.32 46.90
CA HIS A 192 -9.58 -8.96 46.49
C HIS A 192 -9.64 -10.40 47.04
N GLU A 193 -9.72 -10.48 48.37
CA GLU A 193 -10.36 -11.55 49.14
C GLU A 193 -11.32 -10.90 50.15
#